data_AF-A0A371DI25-F1
#
_entry.id   AF-A0A371DI25-F1
#
_cell.length_a   1.000
_cell.length_b   1.000
_cell.length_c   1.000
_cell.angle_alpha   90.00
_cell.angle_beta   90.00
_cell.angle_gamma   90.00
#
_symmetry.space_group_name_H-M   'P 1'
#
loop_
_entity.id
_entity.type
_entity.pdbx_description
1 polymer ?
#
loop_
_entity_poly.entity_id
_entity_poly.type
_entity_poly.pdbx_seq_one_letter_code
_entity_poly.pdbx_strand_id
1 'polypeptide(L)'
;MIGNPSADTVGPPSFPIGEIQQESETDSVTDCERLLSRLTSLEILHIIFAADTWVRIARIVLILPRPEQLIEFTIHVKFDGALELSRFGDGLPALDKALRHGIFEMLKIVNIHLSTQLEERGTEPILAGIRKGLPRLVDRDIVQVSIT
;
A
#
# COMPACT_ATOMS: atom_id res chain seq x y z
N MET A 1 -41.73 -44.66 -25.48
CA MET A 1 -40.58 -44.26 -26.30
C MET A 1 -40.16 -42.88 -25.87
N ILE A 2 -38.89 -42.77 -25.42
CA ILE A 2 -37.97 -41.61 -25.42
C ILE A 2 -38.47 -40.40 -24.59
N GLY A 3 -37.81 -39.92 -23.53
CA GLY A 3 -36.44 -40.12 -23.01
C GLY A 3 -35.98 -38.76 -22.47
N ASN A 4 -36.01 -38.56 -21.15
CA ASN A 4 -35.47 -37.36 -20.51
C ASN A 4 -33.98 -37.57 -20.23
N PRO A 5 -33.07 -36.68 -20.66
CA PRO A 5 -31.67 -36.74 -20.25
C PRO A 5 -31.47 -36.12 -18.86
N SER A 6 -30.61 -36.79 -18.10
CA SER A 6 -30.17 -36.51 -16.74
C SER A 6 -29.18 -35.35 -16.64
N ALA A 7 -29.16 -34.78 -15.43
CA ALA A 7 -27.99 -34.37 -14.63
C ALA A 7 -26.85 -33.61 -15.31
N ASP A 8 -26.67 -32.34 -14.90
CA ASP A 8 -25.33 -31.79 -14.78
C ASP A 8 -25.11 -31.14 -13.41
N THR A 9 -24.05 -31.64 -12.78
CA THR A 9 -23.42 -31.30 -11.51
C THR A 9 -22.95 -29.85 -11.50
N VAL A 10 -23.49 -29.01 -10.63
CA VAL A 10 -22.86 -27.72 -10.28
C VAL A 10 -21.96 -27.97 -9.08
N GLY A 11 -20.67 -28.15 -9.33
CA GLY A 11 -19.64 -28.15 -8.30
C GLY A 11 -19.57 -26.80 -7.57
N PRO A 12 -18.92 -26.74 -6.39
CA PRO A 12 -18.82 -25.49 -5.63
C PRO A 12 -18.11 -24.42 -6.48
N PRO A 13 -18.51 -23.14 -6.38
CA PRO A 13 -17.89 -22.08 -7.14
C PRO A 13 -16.42 -21.94 -6.75
N SER A 14 -15.54 -22.26 -7.70
CA SER A 14 -14.14 -21.88 -7.65
C SER A 14 -14.08 -20.36 -7.77
N PHE A 15 -13.80 -19.69 -6.66
CA PHE A 15 -13.47 -18.27 -6.69
C PHE A 15 -12.15 -18.11 -7.44
N PRO A 16 -12.10 -17.34 -8.55
CA PRO A 16 -10.82 -16.88 -9.05
C PRO A 16 -10.22 -15.97 -7.97
N ILE A 17 -8.93 -16.16 -7.68
CA ILE A 17 -8.11 -15.21 -6.93
C ILE A 17 -8.07 -13.95 -7.79
N GLY A 18 -9.11 -13.12 -7.65
CA GLY A 18 -9.24 -11.84 -8.32
C GLY A 18 -8.55 -10.78 -7.46
N GLU A 19 -7.65 -10.02 -8.07
CA GLU A 19 -7.23 -8.72 -7.56
C GLU A 19 -8.44 -7.95 -7.05
N ILE A 20 -8.51 -7.75 -5.75
CA ILE A 20 -9.50 -6.87 -5.14
C ILE A 20 -8.95 -5.45 -5.30
N GLN A 21 -9.19 -4.82 -6.47
CA GLN A 21 -9.11 -3.37 -6.59
C GLN A 21 -10.40 -2.79 -6.00
N GLN A 22 -10.45 -2.72 -4.67
CA GLN A 22 -11.53 -2.06 -3.96
C GLN A 22 -11.10 -0.62 -3.67
N GLU A 23 -11.47 0.31 -4.56
CA GLU A 23 -11.45 1.75 -4.28
C GLU A 23 -12.54 2.04 -3.24
N SER A 24 -12.16 2.00 -1.97
CA SER A 24 -13.04 2.36 -0.86
C SER A 24 -12.64 3.74 -0.34
N GLU A 25 -13.42 4.78 -0.65
CA GLU A 25 -13.44 6.02 0.12
C GLU A 25 -13.85 5.67 1.56
N THR A 26 -12.87 5.36 2.40
CA THR A 26 -13.08 4.97 3.79
C THR A 26 -12.57 6.08 4.69
N ASP A 27 -13.50 6.92 5.12
CA ASP A 27 -13.25 8.05 6.02
C ASP A 27 -12.74 7.62 7.40
N SER A 28 -12.78 6.33 7.75
CA SER A 28 -12.30 5.83 9.05
C SER A 28 -11.23 4.75 8.91
N VAL A 29 -10.13 4.90 9.67
CA VAL A 29 -9.08 3.87 9.82
C VAL A 29 -9.70 2.52 10.15
N THR A 30 -10.76 2.54 10.98
CA THR A 30 -11.51 1.41 11.51
C THR A 30 -12.10 0.49 10.42
N ASP A 31 -12.50 1.02 9.28
CA ASP A 31 -13.06 0.20 8.19
C ASP A 31 -11.96 -0.54 7.41
N CYS A 32 -10.81 0.10 7.21
CA CYS A 32 -9.62 -0.57 6.67
C CYS A 32 -9.14 -1.69 7.61
N GLU A 33 -9.12 -1.46 8.94
CA GLU A 33 -8.67 -2.49 9.88
C GLU A 33 -9.58 -3.72 9.82
N ARG A 34 -10.90 -3.51 9.74
CA ARG A 34 -11.86 -4.61 9.62
C ARG A 34 -11.69 -5.38 8.32
N LEU A 35 -11.50 -4.70 7.20
CA LEU A 35 -11.25 -5.34 5.90
C LEU A 35 -9.96 -6.16 5.93
N LEU A 36 -8.87 -5.56 6.41
CA LEU A 36 -7.56 -6.20 6.50
C LEU A 36 -7.61 -7.42 7.44
N SER A 37 -8.27 -7.31 8.61
CA SER A 37 -8.36 -8.43 9.57
C SER A 37 -9.00 -9.71 9.02
N ARG A 38 -9.75 -9.63 7.92
CA ARG A 38 -10.40 -10.79 7.28
C ARG A 38 -9.54 -11.47 6.22
N LEU A 39 -8.41 -10.87 5.84
CA LEU A 39 -7.52 -11.43 4.83
C LEU A 39 -6.64 -12.52 5.46
N THR A 40 -6.59 -13.68 4.81
CA THR A 40 -5.78 -14.81 5.24
C THR A 40 -4.37 -14.80 4.64
N SER A 41 -4.17 -14.05 3.57
CA SER A 41 -2.89 -13.78 2.93
C SER A 41 -2.96 -12.42 2.27
N LEU A 42 -1.85 -11.68 2.32
CA LEU A 42 -1.69 -10.40 1.65
C LEU A 42 -0.24 -10.27 1.17
N GLU A 43 -0.02 -10.55 -0.10
CA GLU A 43 1.31 -10.46 -0.71
C GLU A 43 1.56 -9.09 -1.35
N ILE A 44 0.51 -8.43 -1.82
CA ILE A 44 0.59 -7.14 -2.52
C ILE A 44 -0.44 -6.20 -1.90
N LEU A 45 0.01 -5.03 -1.47
CA LEU A 45 -0.84 -4.00 -0.90
C LEU A 45 -0.63 -2.67 -1.63
N HIS A 46 -1.67 -2.19 -2.30
CA HIS A 46 -1.66 -0.89 -2.96
C HIS A 46 -2.65 0.03 -2.23
N ILE A 47 -2.19 1.20 -1.81
CA ILE A 47 -3.06 2.16 -1.13
C ILE A 47 -2.86 3.57 -1.70
N ILE A 48 -3.99 4.25 -1.91
CA ILE A 48 -4.04 5.63 -2.38
C ILE A 48 -4.51 6.50 -1.22
N PHE A 49 -3.81 7.59 -0.97
CA PHE A 49 -4.19 8.56 0.05
C PHE A 49 -4.07 9.99 -0.46
N ALA A 50 -4.83 10.89 0.18
CA ALA A 50 -4.58 12.32 0.09
C ALA A 50 -3.32 12.71 0.87
N ALA A 51 -2.76 13.87 0.55
CA ALA A 51 -1.66 14.48 1.29
C ALA A 51 -1.93 14.54 2.80
N ASP A 52 -0.86 14.61 3.60
CA ASP A 52 -0.89 14.79 5.05
C ASP A 52 -1.40 13.57 5.87
N THR A 53 -1.55 12.41 5.23
CA THR A 53 -2.00 11.17 5.89
C THR A 53 -0.87 10.18 6.21
N TRP A 54 0.40 10.58 6.08
CA TRP A 54 1.56 9.68 6.25
C TRP A 54 1.59 8.90 7.58
N VAL A 55 1.20 9.54 8.68
CA VAL A 55 1.09 8.87 9.99
C VAL A 55 -0.01 7.81 9.98
N ARG A 56 -1.10 8.02 9.23
CA ARG A 56 -2.17 7.04 9.04
C ARG A 56 -1.68 5.83 8.26
N ILE A 57 -0.85 6.04 7.23
CA ILE A 57 -0.21 4.96 6.46
C ILE A 57 0.61 4.07 7.38
N ALA A 58 1.48 4.66 8.21
CA ALA A 58 2.29 3.92 9.16
C ALA A 58 1.44 3.09 10.14
N ARG A 59 0.28 3.61 10.58
CA ARG A 59 -0.67 2.86 11.42
C ARG A 59 -1.29 1.68 10.70
N ILE A 60 -1.69 1.86 9.44
CA ILE A 60 -2.26 0.78 8.62
C ILE A 60 -1.26 -0.36 8.44
N VAL A 61 0.01 -0.03 8.20
CA VAL A 61 1.08 -1.03 8.10
C VAL A 61 1.19 -1.87 9.39
N LEU A 62 1.03 -1.25 10.56
CA LEU A 62 1.15 -1.95 11.86
C LEU A 62 0.01 -2.93 12.15
N ILE A 63 -1.13 -2.80 11.48
CA ILE A 63 -2.32 -3.65 11.69
C ILE A 63 -2.50 -4.67 10.58
N LEU A 64 -1.57 -4.74 9.60
CA LEU A 64 -1.68 -5.70 8.52
C LEU A 64 -1.69 -7.13 9.07
N PRO A 65 -2.60 -8.00 8.61
CA PRO A 65 -2.56 -9.42 8.94
C PRO A 65 -1.32 -10.04 8.29
N ARG A 66 -0.63 -10.93 9.00
CA ARG A 66 0.50 -11.70 8.48
C ARG A 66 1.50 -10.86 7.68
N PRO A 67 2.04 -9.78 8.27
CA PRO A 67 2.91 -8.84 7.58
C PRO A 67 4.18 -9.50 7.01
N GLU A 68 4.55 -10.68 7.52
CA GLU A 68 5.65 -11.50 7.00
C GLU A 68 5.44 -11.99 5.57
N GLN A 69 4.19 -12.02 5.07
CA GLN A 69 3.84 -12.48 3.72
C GLN A 69 3.83 -11.36 2.68
N LEU A 70 3.89 -10.10 3.12
CA LEU A 70 3.83 -8.95 2.22
C LEU A 70 5.13 -8.86 1.40
N ILE A 71 5.00 -8.91 0.08
CA ILE A 71 6.09 -8.86 -0.89
C ILE A 71 6.25 -7.45 -1.47
N GLU A 72 5.12 -6.80 -1.77
CA GLU A 72 5.08 -5.48 -2.40
C GLU A 72 4.12 -4.55 -1.67
N PHE A 73 4.61 -3.34 -1.40
CA PHE A 73 3.81 -2.28 -0.83
C PHE A 73 3.90 -1.00 -1.67
N THR A 74 2.77 -0.60 -2.25
CA THR A 74 2.68 0.61 -3.07
C THR A 74 1.83 1.66 -2.37
N ILE A 75 2.41 2.83 -2.18
CA ILE A 75 1.78 4.01 -1.60
C ILE A 75 1.68 5.06 -2.70
N HIS A 76 0.46 5.45 -3.05
CA HIS A 76 0.20 6.58 -3.93
C HIS A 76 -0.36 7.74 -3.10
N VAL A 77 0.35 8.87 -3.08
CA VAL A 77 -0.10 10.09 -2.38
C VAL A 77 -0.45 11.17 -3.39
N LYS A 78 -1.69 11.65 -3.33
CA LYS A 78 -2.19 12.77 -4.15
C LYS A 78 -2.03 14.08 -3.39
N PHE A 79 -1.31 15.04 -3.96
CA PHE A 79 -1.12 16.38 -3.41
C PHE A 79 -1.95 17.42 -4.15
N ASP A 80 -2.82 18.09 -3.38
CA ASP A 80 -3.48 19.31 -3.82
C ASP A 80 -2.53 20.49 -3.53
N GLY A 81 -1.74 20.86 -4.53
CA GLY A 81 -0.80 21.98 -4.46
C GLY A 81 0.67 21.56 -4.42
N ALA A 82 1.51 22.47 -3.94
CA ALA A 82 2.97 22.32 -4.01
C ALA A 82 3.47 21.17 -3.13
N LEU A 83 4.40 20.40 -3.69
CA LEU A 83 5.08 19.32 -3.01
C LEU A 83 6.23 19.87 -2.15
N GLU A 84 6.11 19.75 -0.83
CA GLU A 84 7.10 20.23 0.13
C GLU A 84 7.48 19.13 1.13
N LEU A 85 8.75 19.08 1.54
CA LEU A 85 9.22 18.10 2.53
C LEU A 85 8.52 18.23 3.89
N SER A 86 8.05 19.43 4.23
CA SER A 86 7.28 19.72 5.45
C SER A 86 6.02 18.85 5.57
N ARG A 87 5.37 18.52 4.45
CA ARG A 87 4.11 17.74 4.41
C ARG A 87 4.27 16.27 4.82
N PHE A 88 5.50 15.76 4.81
CA PHE A 88 5.79 14.39 5.22
C PHE A 88 5.91 14.27 6.74
N GLY A 89 6.38 15.34 7.42
CA GLY A 89 6.53 15.43 8.87
C GLY A 89 7.17 14.18 9.49
N ASP A 90 6.61 13.74 10.63
CA ASP A 90 7.02 12.51 11.32
C ASP A 90 6.51 11.22 10.64
N GLY A 91 5.77 11.35 9.54
CA GLY A 91 5.15 10.23 8.85
C GLY A 91 6.14 9.29 8.16
N LEU A 92 7.19 9.83 7.53
CA LEU A 92 8.24 9.00 6.91
C LEU A 92 9.04 8.21 7.97
N PRO A 93 9.56 8.81 9.06
CA PRO A 93 10.18 8.05 10.14
C PRO A 93 9.25 7.00 10.76
N ALA A 94 7.96 7.32 10.91
CA ALA A 94 6.97 6.36 11.41
C ALA A 94 6.80 5.18 10.45
N LEU A 95 6.77 5.43 9.15
CA LEU A 95 6.66 4.42 8.11
C LEU A 95 7.91 3.53 8.06
N ASP A 96 9.11 4.11 8.09
CA ASP A 96 10.39 3.40 8.15
C ASP A 96 10.45 2.44 9.35
N LYS A 97 9.96 2.91 10.50
CA LYS A 97 9.87 2.10 11.72
C LYS A 97 8.83 0.98 11.60
N ALA A 98 7.69 1.25 10.97
CA ALA A 98 6.61 0.28 10.81
C ALA A 98 7.04 -0.86 9.87
N LEU A 99 7.69 -0.57 8.75
CA LEU A 99 8.15 -1.53 7.74
C LEU A 99 9.47 -2.23 8.09
N ARG A 100 9.78 -2.37 9.38
CA ARG A 100 11.04 -3.00 9.82
C ARG A 100 11.14 -4.45 9.35
N HIS A 101 12.34 -4.84 8.93
CA HIS A 101 12.62 -6.15 8.32
C HIS A 101 12.15 -7.35 9.15
N GLY A 102 12.33 -7.33 10.47
CA GLY A 102 11.90 -8.45 11.33
C GLY A 102 10.39 -8.66 11.46
N ILE A 103 9.58 -7.78 10.86
CA ILE A 103 8.12 -7.98 10.72
C ILE A 103 7.80 -8.24 9.23
N PHE A 104 8.47 -7.53 8.32
CA PHE A 104 8.25 -7.59 6.88
C PHE A 104 9.43 -8.28 6.18
N GLU A 105 9.59 -9.58 6.44
CA GLU A 105 10.72 -10.38 5.95
C GLU A 105 10.66 -10.60 4.43
N MET A 106 9.47 -10.88 3.89
CA MET A 106 9.28 -11.11 2.45
C MET A 106 9.18 -9.82 1.64
N LEU A 107 9.16 -8.64 2.28
CA LEU A 107 8.99 -7.37 1.59
C LEU A 107 10.23 -7.04 0.75
N LYS A 108 10.04 -7.00 -0.57
CA LYS A 108 11.08 -6.77 -1.58
C LYS A 108 11.02 -5.38 -2.18
N ILE A 109 9.85 -4.76 -2.20
CA ILE A 109 9.67 -3.47 -2.85
C ILE A 109 8.66 -2.61 -2.11
N VAL A 110 9.03 -1.34 -1.94
CA VAL A 110 8.20 -0.26 -1.41
C VAL A 110 8.19 0.85 -2.44
N ASN A 111 7.07 0.97 -3.15
CA ASN A 111 6.85 1.99 -4.16
C ASN A 111 6.15 3.18 -3.52
N ILE A 112 6.76 4.36 -3.58
CA ILE A 112 6.17 5.61 -3.14
C ILE A 112 5.99 6.50 -4.36
N HIS A 113 4.73 6.63 -4.77
CA HIS A 113 4.35 7.46 -5.90
C HIS A 113 3.64 8.72 -5.40
N LEU A 114 4.10 9.88 -5.85
CA LEU A 114 3.52 11.17 -5.46
C LEU A 114 2.94 11.83 -6.71
N SER A 115 1.66 12.18 -6.69
CA SER A 115 1.06 12.96 -7.76
C SER A 115 0.82 14.40 -7.32
N THR A 116 1.21 15.38 -8.14
CA THR A 116 1.01 16.81 -7.88
C THR A 116 0.53 17.53 -9.14
N GLN A 117 -0.26 18.59 -8.97
CA GLN A 117 -0.79 19.39 -10.09
C GLN A 117 0.14 20.54 -10.50
N LEU A 118 1.27 20.76 -9.82
CA LEU A 118 2.22 21.84 -10.09
C LEU A 118 3.46 21.34 -10.84
N GLU A 119 4.03 22.19 -11.70
CA GLU A 119 5.22 21.87 -12.50
C GLU A 119 6.36 21.27 -11.65
N GLU A 120 6.95 20.17 -12.12
CA GLU A 120 8.07 19.42 -11.54
C GLU A 120 9.40 20.20 -11.51
N ARG A 121 9.45 21.40 -10.92
CA ARG A 121 10.72 22.12 -10.76
C ARG A 121 11.34 21.77 -9.41
N GLY A 122 12.48 21.06 -9.45
CA GLY A 122 13.27 20.75 -8.26
C GLY A 122 12.70 19.59 -7.43
N THR A 123 12.28 18.52 -8.09
CA THR A 123 11.79 17.28 -7.44
C THR A 123 12.90 16.48 -6.76
N GLU A 124 14.15 16.60 -7.23
CA GLU A 124 15.29 15.84 -6.68
C GLU A 124 15.53 16.09 -5.17
N PRO A 125 15.51 17.33 -4.65
CA PRO A 125 15.50 17.59 -3.21
C PRO A 125 14.39 16.87 -2.43
N ILE A 126 13.19 16.74 -3.02
CA ILE A 126 12.08 16.04 -2.39
C ILE A 126 12.35 14.53 -2.34
N LEU A 127 12.75 13.94 -3.47
CA LEU A 127 13.11 12.52 -3.56
C LEU A 127 14.22 12.15 -2.57
N ALA A 128 15.26 12.99 -2.48
CA ALA A 128 16.35 12.83 -1.53
C ALA A 128 15.86 12.95 -0.08
N GLY A 129 14.98 13.90 0.23
CA GLY A 129 14.39 14.04 1.57
C GLY A 129 13.52 12.85 1.97
N ILE A 130 12.77 12.27 1.04
CA ILE A 130 11.98 11.04 1.29
C ILE A 130 12.90 9.87 1.61
N ARG A 131 13.92 9.63 0.78
CA ARG A 131 14.93 8.59 1.01
C ARG A 131 15.63 8.77 2.36
N LYS A 132 15.99 10.01 2.72
CA LYS A 132 16.58 10.34 4.02
C LYS A 132 15.63 10.06 5.20
N GLY A 133 14.32 10.17 4.99
CA GLY A 133 13.29 9.84 5.97
C GLY A 133 13.03 8.33 6.12
N LEU A 134 13.55 7.51 5.21
CA LEU A 134 13.36 6.06 5.15
C LEU A 134 14.70 5.28 5.19
N PRO A 135 15.61 5.58 6.12
CA PRO A 135 16.98 5.08 6.06
C PRO A 135 17.04 3.55 6.08
N ARG A 136 16.20 2.86 6.87
CA ARG A 136 16.26 1.39 6.99
C ARG A 136 15.75 0.70 5.73
N LEU A 137 14.77 1.30 5.07
CA LEU A 137 14.25 0.76 3.82
C LEU A 137 15.23 1.04 2.66
N VAL A 138 15.92 2.18 2.69
CA VAL A 138 17.00 2.49 1.74
C VAL A 138 18.20 1.57 1.95
N ASP A 139 18.60 1.26 3.19
CA ASP A 139 19.68 0.32 3.49
C ASP A 139 19.40 -1.10 2.97
N ARG A 140 18.12 -1.45 2.80
CA ARG A 140 17.67 -2.72 2.20
C ARG A 140 17.59 -2.70 0.68
N ASP A 141 17.78 -1.54 0.05
CA ASP A 141 17.63 -1.32 -1.40
C ASP A 141 16.24 -1.71 -1.94
N ILE A 142 15.18 -1.46 -1.15
CA ILE A 142 13.80 -1.82 -1.52
C ILE A 142 12.89 -0.63 -1.82
N VAL A 143 13.38 0.61 -1.67
CA VAL A 143 12.56 1.82 -1.84
C VAL A 143 12.68 2.38 -3.25
N GLN A 144 11.55 2.54 -3.91
CA GLN A 144 11.44 3.28 -5.15
C GLN A 144 10.53 4.48 -4.93
N VAL A 145 10.97 5.66 -5.39
CA VAL A 145 10.20 6.92 -5.25
C VAL A 145 10.06 7.57 -6.62
N SER A 146 8.83 7.92 -6.99
CA SER A 146 8.52 8.60 -8.24
C SER A 146 7.51 9.73 -8.01
N ILE A 147 7.58 10.75 -8.86
CA ILE A 147 6.68 11.92 -8.86
C ILE A 147 6.05 12.02 -10.25
N THR A 148 4.80 12.47 -10.32
CA THR A 148 4.06 12.75 -11.57
C THR A 148 3.15 13.95 -11.41
#